data_AF-A0A9D8RNL1-F1
#
_entry.id   AF-A0A9D8RNL1-F1
#
_cell.length_a   1.000
_cell.length_b   1.000
_cell.length_c   1.000
_cell.angle_alpha   90.00
_cell.angle_beta   90.00
_cell.angle_gamma   90.00
#
_symmetry.space_group_name_H-M   'P 1'
#
loop_
_entity.id
_entity.type
_entity.pdbx_description
1 polymer ?
#
loop_
_entity_poly.entity_id
_entity_poly.type
_entity_poly.pdbx_seq_one_letter_code
_entity_poly.pdbx_strand_id
1 'polypeptide(L)'
;MRTPLLFLLLLTAAPAFAGVQAGLREGGKLFEEKKYGQALAAYNQILRDKPQDEAASFGAGAAAYYLKDYGSAEAAFKQAARQEGSLKEDALFNLGNAYYRAGDK
;
A
#
# COMPACT_ATOMS: atom_id res chain seq x y z
N MET A 1 46.42 -28.38 11.35
CA MET A 1 45.41 -27.98 10.34
C MET A 1 44.05 -28.43 10.84
N ARG A 2 43.20 -27.49 11.27
CA ARG A 2 41.80 -27.74 11.63
C ARG A 2 40.99 -26.68 10.91
N THR A 3 40.39 -27.05 9.79
CA THR A 3 39.47 -26.20 9.04
C THR A 3 38.24 -25.91 9.91
N PRO A 4 37.81 -24.64 10.06
CA PRO A 4 36.58 -24.33 10.77
C PRO A 4 35.40 -24.63 9.84
N LEU A 5 34.38 -25.32 10.37
CA LEU A 5 33.12 -25.54 9.68
C LEU A 5 32.34 -24.21 9.71
N LEU A 6 32.27 -23.53 8.56
CA LEU A 6 31.38 -22.38 8.35
C LEU A 6 29.92 -22.83 8.53
N PHE A 7 29.23 -22.30 9.54
CA PHE A 7 27.77 -22.26 9.54
C PHE A 7 27.34 -21.14 8.58
N LEU A 8 27.08 -21.49 7.33
CA LEU A 8 26.46 -20.60 6.35
C LEU A 8 24.96 -20.51 6.70
N LEU A 9 24.57 -19.46 7.43
CA LEU A 9 23.16 -19.18 7.72
C LEU A 9 22.53 -18.55 6.47
N LEU A 10 22.03 -19.38 5.56
CA LEU A 10 21.24 -18.94 4.40
C LEU A 10 19.88 -18.46 4.90
N LEU A 11 19.79 -17.17 5.23
CA LEU A 11 18.53 -16.48 5.50
C LEU A 11 17.78 -16.26 4.18
N THR A 12 17.05 -17.26 3.68
CA THR A 12 16.18 -17.09 2.52
C THR A 12 14.89 -16.37 2.91
N ALA A 13 14.99 -15.07 3.18
CA ALA A 13 13.85 -14.19 3.41
C ALA A 13 13.11 -13.84 2.09
N ALA A 14 12.75 -14.84 1.29
CA ALA A 14 12.12 -14.66 -0.02
C ALA A 14 10.61 -14.99 -0.18
N PRO A 15 9.79 -15.38 0.83
CA PRO A 15 8.36 -15.58 0.60
C PRO A 15 7.53 -14.28 0.66
N ALA A 16 7.88 -13.33 1.53
CA ALA A 16 7.01 -12.19 1.85
C ALA A 16 7.02 -11.05 0.80
N PHE A 17 8.04 -10.98 -0.06
CA PHE A 17 8.13 -9.93 -1.08
C PHE A 17 7.30 -10.27 -2.33
N ALA A 18 7.35 -11.53 -2.77
CA ALA A 18 6.59 -12.01 -3.92
C ALA A 18 5.07 -11.90 -3.69
N GLY A 19 4.60 -12.20 -2.47
CA GLY A 19 3.19 -12.07 -2.09
C GLY A 19 2.69 -10.63 -2.16
N VAL A 20 3.49 -9.65 -1.71
CA VAL A 20 3.12 -8.23 -1.78
C VAL A 20 3.00 -7.74 -3.21
N GLN A 21 3.95 -8.07 -4.08
CA GLN A 21 3.88 -7.63 -5.48
C GLN A 21 2.70 -8.27 -6.24
N ALA A 22 2.35 -9.51 -5.92
CA ALA A 22 1.14 -10.14 -6.43
C ALA A 22 -0.13 -9.42 -5.95
N GLY A 23 -0.23 -9.12 -4.65
CA GLY A 23 -1.37 -8.39 -4.08
C GLY A 23 -1.51 -6.97 -4.65
N LEU A 24 -0.41 -6.26 -4.88
CA LEU A 24 -0.45 -4.92 -5.50
C LEU A 24 -1.01 -4.96 -6.92
N ARG A 25 -0.62 -5.98 -7.71
CA ARG A 25 -1.14 -6.19 -9.07
C ARG A 25 -2.62 -6.55 -9.05
N GLU A 26 -3.05 -7.41 -8.13
CA GLU A 26 -4.46 -7.77 -7.97
C GLU A 26 -5.30 -6.56 -7.57
N GLY A 27 -4.87 -5.80 -6.55
CA GLY A 27 -5.52 -4.56 -6.13
C GLY A 27 -5.62 -3.55 -7.27
N GLY A 28 -4.55 -3.38 -8.05
CA GLY A 28 -4.53 -2.49 -9.23
C GLY A 28 -5.53 -2.91 -10.29
N LYS A 29 -5.58 -4.21 -10.64
CA LYS A 29 -6.55 -4.75 -11.61
C LYS A 29 -8.00 -4.53 -11.13
N LEU A 30 -8.29 -4.80 -9.86
CA LEU A 30 -9.62 -4.58 -9.28
C LEU A 30 -10.00 -3.09 -9.32
N PHE A 31 -9.04 -2.21 -9.11
CA PHE A 31 -9.24 -0.77 -9.21
C PHE A 31 -9.55 -0.32 -10.64
N GLU A 32 -8.80 -0.81 -11.64
CA GLU A 32 -9.06 -0.56 -13.07
C GLU A 32 -10.45 -1.05 -13.50
N GLU A 33 -10.90 -2.17 -12.95
CA GLU A 33 -12.25 -2.73 -13.13
C GLU A 33 -13.34 -1.96 -12.35
N LYS A 34 -12.98 -0.86 -11.66
CA LYS A 34 -13.85 -0.04 -10.80
C LYS A 34 -14.46 -0.80 -9.62
N LYS A 35 -13.90 -1.94 -9.25
CA LYS A 35 -14.29 -2.74 -8.08
C LYS A 35 -13.59 -2.21 -6.83
N TYR A 36 -13.81 -0.94 -6.52
CA TYR A 36 -13.05 -0.21 -5.51
C TYR A 36 -13.10 -0.84 -4.10
N GLY A 37 -14.24 -1.42 -3.70
CA GLY A 37 -14.34 -2.14 -2.43
C GLY A 37 -13.43 -3.38 -2.36
N GLN A 38 -13.32 -4.13 -3.46
CA GLN A 38 -12.44 -5.30 -3.55
C GLN A 38 -10.97 -4.87 -3.64
N ALA A 39 -10.67 -3.81 -4.41
CA ALA A 39 -9.34 -3.23 -4.48
C ALA A 39 -8.86 -2.77 -3.08
N LEU A 40 -9.70 -2.03 -2.35
CA LEU A 40 -9.42 -1.62 -0.98
C LEU A 40 -9.16 -2.83 -0.06
N ALA A 41 -9.97 -3.87 -0.16
CA ALA A 41 -9.76 -5.10 0.61
C ALA A 41 -8.40 -5.75 0.31
N ALA A 42 -8.01 -5.84 -0.97
CA ALA A 42 -6.73 -6.38 -1.42
C ALA A 42 -5.54 -5.58 -0.87
N TYR A 43 -5.56 -4.25 -1.01
CA TYR A 43 -4.52 -3.39 -0.44
C TYR A 43 -4.45 -3.48 1.08
N ASN A 44 -5.60 -3.53 1.77
CA ASN A 44 -5.63 -3.73 3.21
C ASN A 44 -5.08 -5.08 3.66
N GLN A 45 -5.07 -6.12 2.80
CA GLN A 45 -4.40 -7.38 3.13
C GLN A 45 -2.89 -7.18 3.22
N ILE A 46 -2.30 -6.47 2.26
CA ILE A 46 -0.87 -6.13 2.28
C ILE A 46 -0.53 -5.31 3.52
N LEU A 47 -1.38 -4.32 3.84
CA LEU A 47 -1.15 -3.43 4.97
C LEU A 47 -1.27 -4.11 6.34
N ARG A 48 -1.94 -5.27 6.45
CA ARG A 48 -1.93 -6.06 7.69
C ARG A 48 -0.55 -6.63 7.99
N ASP A 49 0.17 -7.06 6.95
CA ASP A 49 1.49 -7.67 7.08
C ASP A 49 2.62 -6.64 6.97
N LYS A 50 2.40 -5.58 6.17
CA LYS A 50 3.34 -4.46 5.96
C LYS A 50 2.61 -3.12 6.11
N PRO A 51 2.40 -2.64 7.35
CA PRO A 51 1.65 -1.39 7.60
C PRO A 51 2.27 -0.11 7.02
N GLN A 52 3.52 -0.19 6.55
CA GLN A 52 4.26 0.93 5.97
C GLN A 52 4.49 0.78 4.46
N ASP A 53 3.84 -0.20 3.81
CA ASP A 53 3.95 -0.35 2.36
C ASP A 53 3.32 0.86 1.66
N GLU A 54 4.17 1.64 0.99
CA GLU A 54 3.81 2.91 0.36
C GLU A 54 2.76 2.71 -0.75
N ALA A 55 2.99 1.72 -1.62
CA ALA A 55 2.13 1.45 -2.76
C ALA A 55 0.75 0.92 -2.32
N ALA A 56 0.71 0.04 -1.33
CA ALA A 56 -0.56 -0.44 -0.77
C ALA A 56 -1.32 0.68 -0.05
N SER A 57 -0.63 1.55 0.68
CA SER A 57 -1.26 2.72 1.32
C SER A 57 -1.84 3.70 0.29
N PHE A 58 -1.09 3.98 -0.78
CA PHE A 58 -1.55 4.83 -1.87
C PHE A 58 -2.77 4.22 -2.58
N GLY A 59 -2.71 2.92 -2.93
CA GLY A 59 -3.80 2.21 -3.57
C GLY A 59 -5.07 2.14 -2.71
N ALA A 60 -4.92 1.88 -1.40
CA ALA A 60 -6.03 1.92 -0.45
C ALA A 60 -6.67 3.31 -0.38
N GLY A 61 -5.85 4.37 -0.35
CA GLY A 61 -6.33 5.76 -0.37
C GLY A 61 -7.12 6.09 -1.63
N ALA A 62 -6.61 5.71 -2.79
CA ALA A 62 -7.30 5.89 -4.05
C ALA A 62 -8.64 5.14 -4.07
N ALA A 63 -8.65 3.86 -3.69
CA ALA A 63 -9.87 3.06 -3.67
C ALA A 63 -10.93 3.65 -2.73
N ALA A 64 -10.54 4.08 -1.52
CA ALA A 64 -11.43 4.73 -0.56
C ALA A 64 -11.98 6.07 -1.09
N TYR A 65 -11.15 6.86 -1.79
CA TYR A 65 -11.56 8.12 -2.40
C TYR A 65 -12.67 7.91 -3.44
N TYR A 66 -12.54 6.90 -4.31
CA TYR A 66 -13.58 6.56 -5.29
C TYR A 66 -14.86 6.01 -4.66
N LEU A 67 -14.75 5.37 -3.48
CA LEU A 67 -15.91 4.98 -2.66
C LEU A 67 -16.55 6.16 -1.92
N LYS A 68 -16.00 7.38 -2.04
CA LYS A 68 -16.39 8.59 -1.30
C LYS A 68 -16.21 8.46 0.22
N ASP A 69 -15.44 7.48 0.67
CA ASP A 69 -14.98 7.40 2.05
C ASP A 69 -13.72 8.25 2.21
N TYR A 70 -13.94 9.57 2.24
CA TYR A 70 -12.86 10.55 2.29
C TYR A 70 -12.04 10.49 3.59
N GLY A 71 -12.62 9.99 4.68
CA GLY A 71 -11.88 9.81 5.94
C GLY A 71 -10.87 8.66 5.85
N SER A 72 -11.29 7.52 5.30
CA SER A 72 -10.36 6.42 5.04
C SER A 72 -9.32 6.79 3.97
N ALA A 73 -9.72 7.55 2.95
CA ALA A 73 -8.80 8.05 1.92
C ALA A 73 -7.71 8.95 2.52
N GLU A 74 -8.10 9.90 3.38
CA GLU A 74 -7.18 10.78 4.09
C GLU A 74 -6.15 9.97 4.88
N ALA A 75 -6.61 9.03 5.71
CA ALA A 75 -5.72 8.23 6.56
C ALA A 75 -4.69 7.44 5.74
N ALA A 76 -5.14 6.81 4.65
CA ALA A 76 -4.28 6.01 3.78
C ALA A 76 -3.30 6.87 2.95
N PHE A 77 -3.73 7.99 2.37
CA PHE A 77 -2.82 8.90 1.67
C PHE A 77 -1.81 9.55 2.60
N LYS A 78 -2.22 9.91 3.82
CA LYS A 78 -1.29 10.41 4.85
C LYS A 78 -0.24 9.36 5.23
N GLN A 79 -0.61 8.08 5.26
CA GLN A 79 0.34 7.00 5.51
C GLN A 79 1.34 6.82 4.36
N ALA A 80 0.87 6.88 3.11
CA ALA A 80 1.75 6.85 1.93
C ALA A 80 2.72 8.05 1.91
N ALA A 81 2.21 9.27 2.17
CA ALA A 81 3.01 10.50 2.17
C ALA A 81 4.07 10.59 3.29
N ARG A 82 4.00 9.73 4.32
CA ARG A 82 5.04 9.62 5.35
C ARG A 82 6.30 8.89 4.86
N GLN A 83 6.18 8.12 3.78
CA GLN A 83 7.32 7.40 3.21
C GLN A 83 8.12 8.35 2.32
N GLU A 84 9.45 8.30 2.38
CA GLU A 84 10.33 9.02 1.46
C GLU A 84 10.50 8.26 0.14
N GLY A 85 9.37 7.85 -0.44
CA GLY A 85 9.31 7.10 -1.69
C GLY A 85 8.74 7.89 -2.85
N SER A 86 8.65 7.25 -4.01
CA SER A 86 8.29 7.90 -5.26
C SER A 86 6.83 8.35 -5.34
N LEU A 87 5.96 7.84 -4.45
CA LEU A 87 4.53 8.16 -4.45
C LEU A 87 4.18 9.28 -3.47
N LYS A 88 5.15 9.80 -2.71
CA LYS A 88 4.93 10.84 -1.69
C LYS A 88 4.21 12.07 -2.25
N GLU A 89 4.65 12.59 -3.39
CA GLU A 89 4.06 13.79 -4.00
C GLU A 89 2.62 13.54 -4.47
N ASP A 90 2.38 12.42 -5.15
CA ASP A 90 1.03 12.01 -5.58
C ASP A 90 0.10 11.76 -4.39
N ALA A 91 0.63 11.17 -3.31
CA ALA A 91 -0.10 10.94 -2.08
C ALA A 91 -0.50 12.26 -1.41
N LEU A 92 0.38 13.25 -1.37
CA LEU A 92 0.09 14.59 -0.84
C LEU A 92 -0.96 15.31 -1.70
N PHE A 93 -0.85 15.22 -3.02
CA PHE A 93 -1.85 15.79 -3.94
C PHE A 93 -3.24 15.17 -3.70
N ASN A 94 -3.32 13.85 -3.63
CA ASN A 94 -4.58 13.16 -3.40
C ASN A 94 -5.12 13.32 -1.97
N LEU A 95 -4.24 13.50 -0.98
CA LEU A 95 -4.64 13.91 0.36
C LEU A 95 -5.33 15.29 0.35
N GLY A 96 -4.79 16.25 -0.41
CA GLY A 96 -5.44 17.55 -0.65
C GLY A 96 -6.83 17.41 -1.27
N ASN A 97 -6.97 16.54 -2.28
CA ASN A 97 -8.26 16.22 -2.87
C ASN A 97 -9.24 15.59 -1.87
N ALA A 98 -8.75 14.69 -1.01
CA ALA A 98 -9.57 14.07 0.02
C ALA A 98 -10.09 15.11 1.02
N TYR A 99 -9.25 16.06 1.48
CA TYR A 99 -9.67 17.15 2.35
C TYR A 99 -10.71 18.06 1.70
N TYR A 100 -10.48 18.47 0.45
CA TYR A 100 -11.42 19.30 -0.31
C TYR A 100 -12.81 18.64 -0.36
N ARG A 101 -12.86 17.37 -0.73
CA ARG A 101 -14.11 16.60 -0.84
C ARG A 101 -14.76 16.27 0.51
N ALA A 102 -13.98 16.18 1.59
CA ALA A 102 -14.51 16.00 2.93
C ALA A 102 -15.18 17.27 3.46
N GLY A 103 -14.69 18.46 3.06
CA GLY A 103 -15.24 19.76 3.41
C GLY A 103 -16.47 20.18 2.59
N ASP A 104 -16.61 19.67 1.37
CA ASP A 104 -17.76 19.93 0.46
C ASP A 104 -19.04 19.12 0.80
N LYS A 105 -19.21 18.68 2.05
CA LYS A 105 -20.36 17.86 2.49
C LYS A 105 -21.57 18.69 2.93
#